data_AF-A0A3L9L8N1-F1
#
_entry.id   AF-A0A3L9L8N1-F1
#
_cell.length_a   1.000
_cell.length_b   1.000
_cell.length_c   1.000
_cell.angle_alpha   90.00
_cell.angle_beta   90.00
_cell.angle_gamma   90.00
#
_symmetry.space_group_name_H-M   'P 1'
#
loop_
_entity.id
_entity.type
_entity.pdbx_description
1 polymer ?
#
loop_
_entity_poly.entity_id
_entity_poly.type
_entity_poly.pdbx_seq_one_letter_code
_entity_poly.pdbx_strand_id
1 'polypeptide(L)'
;MTVTPDSRPTLRVRDAADLLALIPHLVGHAPRNTSVLFFPTADGRALCVSMDTPTPEMDLGAVLDDLLEATLRVPHCGDVVVVVYSDHEPAADVPCASGAPELWETLVEHLGLDALRILVVGSTHWWDSAEPERGVPVDAIRDSPVNAELVAGGSAVEPVALRDEPRWRARLEERGARLLRGRGTPTPRDGERPVGGSRVRAGGHGAPAVGTPSSPPAGWDAWTLAVERVCADREHWVDAVLGLSDAELGDLLVALQDDLLRDALLYAWLSGSPERALTALEGMRAALSRLTDGAGGSAEPEAPVVEEALRCLCALSGEWDGPPHWDSVDGAHRVLQVLDGLLWHARHADAHPAQRRGRGSGHRGMSAAPGGATGTNRGAVRRADPGTATDADVELSAVVAVLAQIEQYRGRARTAVRLLTEHLGDVEVPERGRCAVGDVRRRLLALQVPWWCADPRTSWPGRHAWVRGADD
;
A
#
# COMPACT_ATOMS: atom_id res chain seq x y z
N MET A 1 10.71 -29.00 20.61
CA MET A 1 11.40 -27.72 20.90
C MET A 1 10.33 -26.67 21.08
N THR A 2 10.17 -26.16 22.29
CA THR A 2 9.27 -25.05 22.63
C THR A 2 9.97 -23.75 22.29
N VAL A 3 9.56 -23.12 21.20
CA VAL A 3 10.04 -21.79 20.80
C VAL A 3 9.29 -20.78 21.67
N THR A 4 9.98 -20.21 22.66
CA THR A 4 9.54 -18.99 23.34
C THR A 4 9.38 -17.87 22.31
N PRO A 5 8.34 -17.02 22.42
CA PRO A 5 8.14 -15.93 21.48
C PRO A 5 9.31 -14.94 21.60
N ASP A 6 10.05 -14.77 20.50
CA ASP A 6 11.16 -13.83 20.39
C ASP A 6 10.71 -12.41 20.79
N SER A 7 11.46 -11.83 21.72
CA SER A 7 11.35 -10.44 22.15
C SER A 7 11.55 -9.51 20.95
N ARG A 8 10.56 -8.66 20.66
CA ARG A 8 10.67 -7.61 19.63
C ARG A 8 11.93 -6.75 19.88
N PRO A 9 12.73 -6.44 18.85
CA PRO A 9 13.94 -5.64 19.01
C PRO A 9 13.60 -4.23 19.52
N THR A 10 14.43 -3.71 20.41
CA THR A 10 14.31 -2.36 21.02
C THR A 10 15.19 -1.39 20.23
N LEU A 11 14.59 -0.37 19.60
CA LEU A 11 15.28 0.63 18.77
C LEU A 11 15.89 1.75 19.61
N ARG A 12 17.08 2.23 19.24
CA ARG A 12 17.78 3.30 19.98
C ARG A 12 17.51 4.69 19.41
N VAL A 13 16.66 5.46 20.10
CA VAL A 13 16.44 6.88 19.80
C VAL A 13 17.44 7.73 20.62
N ARG A 14 18.37 8.44 19.97
CA ARG A 14 19.42 9.23 20.64
C ARG A 14 19.12 10.73 20.69
N ASP A 15 18.41 11.22 19.69
CA ASP A 15 18.13 12.64 19.50
C ASP A 15 16.76 12.82 18.85
N ALA A 16 16.40 14.08 18.60
CA ALA A 16 15.15 14.41 17.91
C ALA A 16 15.11 13.86 16.48
N ALA A 17 16.23 13.81 15.75
CA ALA A 17 16.25 13.27 14.38
C ALA A 17 15.89 11.78 14.37
N ASP A 18 16.40 11.01 15.32
CA ASP A 18 16.05 9.61 15.52
C ASP A 18 14.57 9.41 15.88
N LEU A 19 13.99 10.30 16.68
CA LEU A 19 12.58 10.23 17.05
C LEU A 19 11.69 10.53 15.84
N LEU A 20 12.04 11.58 15.10
CA LEU A 20 11.38 11.96 13.86
C LEU A 20 11.50 10.86 12.80
N ALA A 21 12.62 10.13 12.79
CA ALA A 21 12.83 8.98 11.93
C ALA A 21 11.95 7.80 12.34
N LEU A 22 11.73 7.58 13.64
CA LEU A 22 10.91 6.51 14.19
C LEU A 22 9.41 6.69 13.93
N ILE A 23 8.90 7.92 14.07
CA ILE A 23 7.45 8.20 14.03
C ILE A 23 6.75 7.64 12.79
N PRO A 24 7.23 7.85 11.55
CA PRO A 24 6.58 7.32 10.35
C PRO A 24 6.41 5.80 10.36
N HIS A 25 7.33 5.07 10.99
CA HIS A 25 7.26 3.61 11.14
C HIS A 25 6.26 3.17 12.21
N LEU A 26 6.06 3.98 13.25
CA LEU A 26 5.07 3.72 14.30
C LEU A 26 3.65 4.00 13.82
N VAL A 27 3.45 5.07 13.04
CA VAL A 27 2.13 5.40 12.47
C VAL A 27 1.85 4.70 11.13
N GLY A 28 2.87 4.09 10.51
CA GLY A 28 2.76 3.31 9.29
C GLY A 28 2.66 4.12 7.99
N HIS A 29 2.90 5.43 8.04
CA HIS A 29 2.93 6.34 6.88
C HIS A 29 3.80 7.56 7.20
N ALA A 30 4.24 8.31 6.19
CA ALA A 30 4.89 9.61 6.39
C ALA A 30 3.83 10.65 6.81
N PRO A 31 3.83 11.18 8.05
CA PRO A 31 2.83 12.13 8.48
C PRO A 31 2.96 13.45 7.71
N ARG A 32 1.83 14.04 7.30
CA ARG A 32 1.78 15.35 6.61
C ARG A 32 0.57 16.14 7.09
N ASN A 33 0.77 17.42 7.40
CA ASN A 33 -0.29 18.34 7.87
C ASN A 33 -1.09 17.77 9.07
N THR A 34 -0.39 17.06 9.96
CA THR A 34 -0.94 16.38 11.13
C THR A 34 0.06 16.55 12.28
N SER A 35 -0.43 16.38 13.50
CA SER A 35 0.41 16.39 14.68
C SER A 35 0.47 14.99 15.28
N VAL A 36 1.66 14.57 15.68
CA VAL A 36 1.89 13.30 16.35
C VAL A 36 2.33 13.56 17.77
N LEU A 37 1.59 13.00 18.73
CA LEU A 37 1.93 13.02 20.14
C LEU A 37 2.60 11.69 20.49
N PHE A 38 3.82 11.78 21.00
CA PHE A 38 4.64 10.66 21.41
C PHE A 38 4.71 10.61 22.94
N PHE A 39 4.08 9.60 23.53
CA PHE A 39 4.05 9.38 24.97
C PHE A 39 5.02 8.27 25.36
N PRO A 40 6.18 8.60 25.94
CA PRO A 40 7.06 7.58 26.51
C PRO A 40 6.40 6.90 27.72
N THR A 41 6.66 5.60 27.86
CA THR A 41 6.19 4.80 29.00
C THR A 41 7.38 4.31 29.83
N ALA A 42 7.14 4.00 31.11
CA ALA A 42 8.21 3.61 32.05
C ALA A 42 8.92 2.30 31.68
N ASP A 43 8.31 1.45 30.86
CA ASP A 43 8.85 0.17 30.39
C ASP A 43 9.62 0.27 29.06
N GLY A 44 9.98 1.49 28.63
CA GLY A 44 10.72 1.71 27.39
C GLY A 44 9.89 1.48 26.13
N ARG A 45 8.56 1.53 26.25
CA ARG A 45 7.64 1.59 25.10
C ARG A 45 7.23 3.05 24.88
N ALA A 46 6.50 3.26 23.80
CA ALA A 46 5.88 4.54 23.53
C ALA A 46 4.54 4.34 22.83
N LEU A 47 3.63 5.26 23.09
CA LEU A 47 2.40 5.42 22.32
C LEU A 47 2.60 6.58 21.34
N CYS A 48 2.28 6.35 20.07
CA CYS A 48 2.11 7.43 19.10
C CYS A 48 0.61 7.63 18.84
N VAL A 49 0.15 8.86 19.00
CA VAL A 49 -1.21 9.28 18.63
C VAL A 49 -1.08 10.31 17.52
N SER A 50 -1.70 10.04 16.37
CA SER A 50 -1.82 11.03 15.28
C SER A 50 -3.14 11.77 15.44
N MET A 51 -3.10 13.10 15.38
CA MET A 51 -4.26 13.96 15.49
C MET A 51 -4.18 15.08 14.45
N ASP A 52 -5.32 15.69 14.12
CA ASP A 52 -5.32 16.89 13.30
C ASP A 52 -4.52 18.00 13.99
N THR A 53 -3.72 18.74 13.22
CA THR A 53 -2.97 19.88 13.77
C THR A 53 -3.96 20.98 14.16
N PRO A 54 -3.98 21.42 15.43
CA PRO A 54 -4.91 22.43 15.89
C PRO A 54 -4.64 23.75 15.17
N THR A 55 -5.74 24.41 14.80
CA THR A 55 -5.74 25.74 14.18
C THR A 55 -6.54 26.70 15.05
N PRO A 56 -6.32 28.03 14.96
CA PRO A 56 -7.08 29.00 15.74
C PRO A 56 -8.60 28.94 15.54
N GLU A 57 -9.07 28.39 14.43
CA GLU A 57 -10.48 28.23 14.10
C GLU A 57 -11.13 26.96 14.68
N MET A 58 -10.33 26.02 15.19
CA MET A 58 -10.83 24.76 15.76
C MET A 58 -11.37 24.93 17.17
N ASP A 59 -12.35 24.10 17.53
CA ASP A 59 -12.82 23.97 18.90
C ASP A 59 -11.79 23.20 19.75
N LEU A 60 -10.95 23.95 20.48
CA LEU A 60 -9.90 23.38 21.33
C LEU A 60 -10.48 22.50 22.45
N GLY A 61 -11.73 22.72 22.87
CA GLY A 61 -12.39 21.87 23.87
C GLY A 61 -12.61 20.46 23.35
N ALA A 62 -13.05 20.33 22.09
CA ALA A 62 -13.20 19.03 21.44
C ALA A 62 -11.86 18.30 21.26
N VAL A 63 -10.80 19.02 20.87
CA VAL A 63 -9.45 18.44 20.75
C VAL A 63 -8.92 17.96 22.10
N LEU A 64 -9.20 18.72 23.17
CA LEU A 64 -8.85 18.36 24.53
C LEU A 64 -9.60 17.11 25.01
N ASP A 65 -10.89 17.00 24.72
CA ASP A 65 -11.70 15.82 25.04
C ASP A 65 -11.18 14.56 24.31
N ASP A 66 -10.85 14.67 23.02
CA ASP A 66 -10.27 13.57 22.24
C ASP A 66 -8.91 13.13 22.82
N LEU A 67 -8.07 14.10 23.21
CA LEU A 67 -6.76 13.82 23.79
C LEU A 67 -6.87 13.22 25.21
N LEU A 68 -7.84 13.67 26.00
CA LEU A 68 -8.15 13.09 27.31
C LEU A 68 -8.61 11.64 27.16
N GLU A 69 -9.48 11.34 26.19
CA GLU A 69 -9.90 9.96 25.91
C GLU A 69 -8.71 9.07 25.51
N ALA A 70 -7.80 9.59 24.68
CA ALA A 70 -6.61 8.86 24.26
C ALA A 70 -5.65 8.57 25.42
N THR A 71 -5.44 9.52 26.32
CA THR A 71 -4.50 9.41 27.46
C THR A 71 -5.05 8.55 28.61
N LEU A 72 -6.37 8.58 28.87
CA LEU A 72 -7.01 7.76 29.91
C LEU A 72 -6.87 6.24 29.69
N ARG A 73 -6.68 5.81 28.44
CA ARG A 73 -6.64 4.39 28.07
C ARG A 73 -5.24 3.78 28.09
N VAL A 74 -4.20 4.57 28.36
CA VAL A 74 -2.81 4.13 28.17
C VAL A 74 -1.94 4.49 29.37
N PRO A 75 -1.10 3.56 29.87
CA PRO A 75 -0.11 3.91 30.87
C PRO A 75 0.97 4.82 30.26
N HIS A 76 1.03 6.08 30.71
CA HIS A 76 2.08 7.05 30.35
C HIS A 76 2.76 7.59 31.61
N CYS A 77 3.92 8.22 31.45
CA CYS A 77 4.70 8.77 32.58
C CYS A 77 4.44 10.25 32.87
N GLY A 78 3.43 10.85 32.24
CA GLY A 78 3.13 12.29 32.32
C GLY A 78 3.90 13.13 31.31
N ASP A 79 4.95 12.59 30.68
CA ASP A 79 5.75 13.27 29.67
C ASP A 79 5.17 13.08 28.26
N VAL A 80 5.30 14.09 27.38
CA VAL A 80 4.93 14.00 25.96
C VAL A 80 5.92 14.77 25.06
N VAL A 81 6.21 14.22 23.88
CA VAL A 81 6.83 14.96 22.78
C VAL A 81 5.77 15.19 21.71
N VAL A 82 5.57 16.44 21.30
CA VAL A 82 4.64 16.80 20.22
C VAL A 82 5.44 17.04 18.95
N VAL A 83 4.98 16.50 17.83
CA VAL A 83 5.61 16.72 16.51
C VAL A 83 4.56 17.24 15.55
N VAL A 84 4.74 18.46 15.05
CA VAL A 84 3.85 19.13 14.11
C VAL A 84 4.42 18.98 12.69
N TYR A 85 3.76 18.21 11.83
CA TYR A 85 4.14 18.08 10.42
C TYR A 85 3.38 19.12 9.58
N SER A 86 4.11 19.92 8.80
CA SER A 86 3.56 20.95 7.94
C SER A 86 4.22 20.92 6.56
N ASP A 87 3.41 20.82 5.50
CA ASP A 87 3.91 20.95 4.13
C ASP A 87 4.14 22.41 3.71
N HIS A 88 3.74 23.37 4.55
CA HIS A 88 3.95 24.79 4.29
C HIS A 88 5.37 25.21 4.64
N GLU A 89 6.12 25.67 3.63
CA GLU A 89 7.42 26.32 3.85
C GLU A 89 7.20 27.65 4.57
N PRO A 90 7.86 27.88 5.71
CA PRO A 90 7.95 29.22 6.26
C PRO A 90 8.65 30.13 5.23
N ALA A 91 8.07 31.30 4.96
CA ALA A 91 8.76 32.32 4.18
C ALA A 91 10.10 32.66 4.86
N ALA A 92 11.13 32.97 4.06
CA ALA A 92 12.55 33.01 4.42
C ALA A 92 12.98 33.82 5.67
N ASP A 93 12.07 34.56 6.32
CA ASP A 93 12.37 35.44 7.46
C ASP A 93 11.46 35.24 8.70
N VAL A 94 10.63 34.17 8.78
CA VAL A 94 9.83 33.89 10.01
C VAL A 94 9.68 32.39 10.26
N PRO A 95 10.07 31.86 11.44
CA PRO A 95 9.70 30.52 11.85
C PRO A 95 8.21 30.46 12.23
N CYS A 96 7.46 29.60 11.54
CA CYS A 96 6.09 29.16 11.84
C CYS A 96 4.95 30.20 11.79
N ALA A 97 4.28 30.30 10.64
CA ALA A 97 3.03 31.06 10.47
C ALA A 97 1.75 30.32 10.96
N SER A 98 1.87 29.15 11.62
CA SER A 98 0.70 28.30 11.92
C SER A 98 0.15 28.41 13.35
N GLY A 99 0.88 28.96 14.33
CA GLY A 99 0.44 29.04 15.74
C GLY A 99 0.19 27.69 16.43
N ALA A 100 0.44 26.59 15.73
CA ALA A 100 0.11 25.24 16.18
C ALA A 100 0.98 24.75 17.36
N PRO A 101 2.30 25.06 17.42
CA PRO A 101 3.10 24.73 18.60
C PRO A 101 2.56 25.33 19.90
N GLU A 102 2.13 26.59 19.86
CA GLU A 102 1.57 27.31 21.02
C GLU A 102 0.21 26.75 21.46
N LEU A 103 -0.61 26.36 20.47
CA LEU A 103 -1.88 25.67 20.74
C LEU A 103 -1.65 24.30 21.38
N TRP A 104 -0.66 23.54 20.91
CA TRP A 104 -0.31 22.26 21.51
C TRP A 104 0.27 22.41 22.92
N GLU A 105 1.13 23.39 23.15
CA GLU A 105 1.64 23.69 24.49
C GLU A 105 0.49 23.94 25.47
N THR A 106 -0.47 24.77 25.06
CA THR A 106 -1.68 25.06 25.85
C THR A 106 -2.49 23.78 26.14
N LEU A 107 -2.74 22.95 25.13
CA LEU A 107 -3.54 21.71 25.28
C LEU A 107 -2.86 20.70 26.21
N VAL A 108 -1.55 20.51 26.08
CA VAL A 108 -0.76 19.59 26.89
C VAL A 108 -0.72 20.04 28.35
N GLU A 109 -0.50 21.35 28.60
CA GLU A 109 -0.55 21.93 29.94
C GLU A 109 -1.92 21.74 30.62
N HIS A 110 -3.02 21.89 29.89
CA HIS A 110 -4.38 21.71 30.44
C HIS A 110 -4.64 20.27 30.90
N LEU A 111 -3.96 19.28 30.33
CA LEU A 111 -4.05 17.87 30.74
C LEU A 111 -3.09 17.51 31.90
N GLY A 112 -2.29 18.47 32.38
CA GLY A 112 -1.28 18.22 33.40
C GLY A 112 -0.14 17.33 32.90
N LEU A 113 0.14 17.37 31.60
CA LEU A 113 1.25 16.67 30.97
C LEU A 113 2.45 17.62 30.83
N ASP A 114 3.66 17.06 30.93
CA ASP A 114 4.90 17.79 30.72
C ASP A 114 5.34 17.65 29.24
N ALA A 115 5.28 18.75 28.48
CA ALA A 115 5.80 18.80 27.12
C ALA A 115 7.33 18.77 27.14
N LEU A 116 7.95 17.62 26.88
CA LEU A 116 9.41 17.49 26.80
C LEU A 116 9.98 18.31 25.64
N ARG A 117 9.35 18.22 24.46
CA ARG A 117 9.74 18.92 23.23
C ARG A 117 8.51 19.14 22.36
N ILE A 118 8.50 20.23 21.60
CA ILE A 118 7.53 20.45 20.53
C ILE A 118 8.34 20.67 19.25
N LEU A 119 8.39 19.65 18.40
CA LEU A 119 9.17 19.66 17.17
C LEU A 119 8.27 20.06 16.00
N VAL A 120 8.80 20.83 15.06
CA VAL A 120 8.11 21.19 13.82
C VAL A 120 8.88 20.59 12.65
N VAL A 121 8.19 19.88 11.76
CA VAL A 121 8.77 19.25 10.57
C VAL A 121 8.16 19.89 9.33
N GLY A 122 8.97 20.66 8.62
CA GLY A 122 8.64 21.27 7.33
C GLY A 122 9.00 20.40 6.13
N SER A 123 8.88 20.96 4.92
CA SER A 123 9.27 20.29 3.66
C SER A 123 10.79 20.11 3.51
N THR A 124 11.58 21.05 4.03
CA THR A 124 13.04 21.11 3.85
C THR A 124 13.83 21.07 5.16
N HIS A 125 13.26 21.60 6.24
CA HIS A 125 13.89 21.65 7.56
C HIS A 125 12.93 21.25 8.67
N TRP A 126 13.48 20.83 9.80
CA TRP A 126 12.77 20.63 11.05
C TRP A 126 13.49 21.36 12.19
N TRP A 127 12.77 21.72 13.26
CA TRP A 127 13.33 22.46 14.40
C TRP A 127 12.56 22.16 15.70
N ASP A 128 13.16 22.50 16.84
CA ASP A 128 12.44 22.61 18.13
C ASP A 128 11.75 23.97 18.18
N SER A 129 10.47 24.03 18.54
CA SER A 129 9.73 25.29 18.62
C SER A 129 10.31 26.25 19.67
N ALA A 130 11.04 25.75 20.65
CA ALA A 130 11.75 26.57 21.63
C ALA A 130 13.03 27.22 21.07
N GLU A 131 13.60 26.65 20.00
CA GLU A 131 14.85 27.08 19.37
C GLU A 131 14.71 27.14 17.83
N PRO A 132 13.77 27.96 17.31
CA PRO A 132 13.40 27.92 15.89
C PRO A 132 14.53 28.34 14.93
N GLU A 133 15.51 29.10 15.40
CA GLU A 133 16.69 29.50 14.64
C GLU A 133 17.67 28.35 14.36
N ARG A 134 17.54 27.21 15.06
CA ARG A 134 18.39 26.02 14.90
C ARG A 134 17.77 24.97 13.98
N GLY A 135 17.21 25.40 12.85
CA GLY A 135 16.65 24.50 11.84
C GLY A 135 17.68 23.51 11.29
N VAL A 136 17.30 22.24 11.24
CA VAL A 136 18.10 21.13 10.72
C VAL A 136 17.46 20.59 9.43
N PRO A 137 18.23 20.25 8.39
CA PRO A 137 17.67 19.66 7.17
C PRO A 137 16.88 18.38 7.43
N VAL A 138 15.76 18.17 6.71
CA VAL A 138 14.96 16.93 6.82
C VAL A 138 15.71 15.68 6.39
N ASP A 139 16.78 15.81 5.58
CA ASP A 139 17.63 14.68 5.22
C ASP A 139 18.32 14.08 6.45
N ALA A 140 18.56 14.86 7.51
CA ALA A 140 19.08 14.31 8.77
C ALA A 140 18.12 13.30 9.44
N ILE A 141 16.81 13.41 9.18
CA ILE A 141 15.81 12.42 9.63
C ILE A 141 15.96 11.14 8.81
N ARG A 142 16.16 11.27 7.50
CA ARG A 142 16.32 10.12 6.58
C ARG A 142 17.61 9.36 6.86
N ASP A 143 18.68 10.11 7.11
CA ASP A 143 20.02 9.61 7.39
C ASP A 143 20.17 9.11 8.83
N SER A 144 19.13 9.24 9.65
CA SER A 144 19.11 8.70 11.00
C SER A 144 19.41 7.19 10.98
N PRO A 145 20.38 6.73 11.80
CA PRO A 145 20.60 5.32 12.06
C PRO A 145 19.36 4.55 12.52
N VAL A 146 18.38 5.20 13.17
CA VAL A 146 17.10 4.57 13.51
C VAL A 146 16.28 4.26 12.27
N ASN A 147 16.28 5.15 11.29
CA ASN A 147 15.63 4.88 10.01
C ASN A 147 16.30 3.68 9.32
N ALA A 148 17.63 3.64 9.31
CA ALA A 148 18.38 2.52 8.76
C ALA A 148 18.09 1.19 9.50
N GLU A 149 18.00 1.22 10.84
CA GLU A 149 17.71 0.06 11.68
C GLU A 149 16.26 -0.42 11.51
N LEU A 150 15.29 0.50 11.39
CA LEU A 150 13.90 0.19 11.11
C LEU A 150 13.73 -0.43 9.73
N VAL A 151 14.33 0.18 8.71
CA VAL A 151 14.36 -0.36 7.33
C VAL A 151 15.03 -1.72 7.30
N ALA A 152 16.15 -1.88 8.00
CA ALA A 152 16.80 -3.16 8.17
C ALA A 152 15.86 -4.16 8.85
N GLY A 153 15.13 -3.78 9.90
CA GLY A 153 14.13 -4.62 10.60
C GLY A 153 12.83 -4.88 9.84
N GLY A 154 12.75 -4.52 8.55
CA GLY A 154 11.57 -4.69 7.70
C GLY A 154 10.51 -3.61 7.86
N SER A 155 10.72 -2.63 8.74
CA SER A 155 9.86 -1.45 8.79
C SER A 155 10.33 -0.47 7.74
N ALA A 156 9.55 -0.25 6.68
CA ALA A 156 9.81 0.88 5.80
C ALA A 156 8.63 1.84 5.81
N VAL A 157 8.96 3.13 5.84
CA VAL A 157 7.99 4.20 5.73
C VAL A 157 7.25 4.00 4.43
N GLU A 158 5.92 3.90 4.53
CA GLU A 158 5.12 3.71 3.34
C GLU A 158 5.15 4.99 2.51
N PRO A 159 5.66 4.94 1.25
CA PRO A 159 5.51 6.06 0.35
C PRO A 159 4.01 6.29 0.13
N VAL A 160 3.60 7.55 -0.03
CA VAL A 160 2.21 7.86 -0.37
C VAL A 160 1.79 7.00 -1.56
N ALA A 161 0.71 6.23 -1.42
CA ALA A 161 0.23 5.40 -2.50
C ALA A 161 -0.10 6.30 -3.69
N LEU A 162 0.32 5.90 -4.90
CA LEU A 162 0.15 6.73 -6.10
C LEU A 162 -1.31 7.15 -6.31
N ARG A 163 -2.26 6.28 -5.93
CA ARG A 163 -3.70 6.55 -5.99
C ARG A 163 -4.12 7.80 -5.20
N ASP A 164 -3.40 8.13 -4.13
CA ASP A 164 -3.70 9.23 -3.23
C ASP A 164 -3.00 10.54 -3.63
N GLU A 165 -2.00 10.46 -4.53
CA GLU A 165 -1.24 11.62 -4.98
C GLU A 165 -2.10 12.60 -5.82
N PRO A 166 -2.29 13.86 -5.36
CA PRO A 166 -3.15 14.83 -6.06
C PRO A 166 -2.70 15.15 -7.49
N ARG A 167 -1.39 15.12 -7.75
CA ARG A 167 -0.82 15.45 -9.08
C ARG A 167 -1.27 14.50 -10.19
N TRP A 168 -1.54 13.24 -9.87
CA TRP A 168 -1.88 12.21 -10.85
C TRP A 168 -3.37 11.86 -10.89
N ARG A 169 -4.13 12.25 -9.86
CA ARG A 169 -5.54 11.89 -9.67
C ARG A 169 -6.38 12.04 -10.93
N ALA A 170 -6.39 13.22 -11.54
CA ALA A 170 -7.23 13.48 -12.73
C ALA A 170 -6.85 12.59 -13.94
N ARG A 171 -5.56 12.33 -14.14
CA ARG A 171 -5.06 11.48 -15.22
C ARG A 171 -5.41 10.01 -14.99
N LEU A 172 -5.27 9.53 -13.75
CA LEU A 172 -5.64 8.17 -13.36
C LEU A 172 -7.16 7.95 -13.48
N GLU A 173 -7.97 8.89 -13.00
CA GLU A 173 -9.43 8.86 -13.15
C GLU A 173 -9.86 8.78 -14.63
N GLU A 174 -9.34 9.66 -15.48
CA GLU A 174 -9.69 9.70 -16.90
C GLU A 174 -9.28 8.40 -17.61
N ARG A 175 -8.06 7.93 -17.35
CA ARG A 175 -7.51 6.73 -17.97
C ARG A 175 -8.24 5.47 -17.50
N GLY A 176 -8.50 5.33 -16.20
CA GLY A 176 -9.24 4.20 -15.63
C GLY A 176 -10.66 4.11 -16.19
N ALA A 177 -11.37 5.24 -16.26
CA ALA A 177 -12.70 5.29 -16.86
C ALA A 177 -12.69 4.94 -18.37
N ARG A 178 -11.62 5.24 -19.10
CA ARG A 178 -11.47 4.84 -20.52
C ARG A 178 -11.25 3.33 -20.64
N LEU A 179 -10.36 2.79 -19.80
CA LEU A 179 -10.03 1.36 -19.79
C LEU A 179 -11.27 0.49 -19.56
N LEU A 180 -12.11 0.83 -18.58
CA LEU A 180 -13.35 0.09 -18.30
C LEU A 180 -14.41 0.24 -19.41
N ARG A 181 -14.56 1.43 -19.99
CA ARG A 181 -15.52 1.66 -21.11
C ARG A 181 -15.16 0.87 -22.37
N GLY A 182 -13.86 0.74 -22.66
CA GLY A 182 -13.37 -0.06 -23.79
C GLY A 182 -13.66 -1.55 -23.63
N ARG A 183 -13.79 -2.05 -22.39
CA ARG A 183 -14.13 -3.45 -22.10
C ARG A 183 -15.62 -3.72 -22.02
N GLY A 184 -16.42 -2.71 -21.66
CA GLY A 184 -17.89 -2.82 -21.51
C GLY A 184 -18.69 -2.77 -22.82
N THR A 185 -18.04 -2.62 -23.98
CA THR A 185 -18.73 -2.69 -25.29
C THR A 185 -18.44 -4.04 -25.95
N PRO A 186 -19.39 -5.00 -25.93
CA PRO A 186 -19.32 -6.08 -26.89
C PRO A 186 -19.53 -5.44 -28.26
N THR A 187 -18.45 -5.23 -29.01
CA THR A 187 -18.56 -4.98 -30.45
C THR A 187 -19.39 -6.13 -31.03
N PRO A 188 -20.55 -5.88 -31.64
CA PRO A 188 -21.21 -6.92 -32.39
C PRO A 188 -20.23 -7.28 -33.51
N ARG A 189 -19.67 -8.49 -33.43
CA ARG A 189 -19.12 -9.12 -34.63
C ARG A 189 -20.31 -9.24 -35.58
N ASP A 190 -20.30 -8.41 -36.62
CA ASP A 190 -21.20 -8.54 -37.74
C ASP A 190 -21.17 -10.01 -38.20
N GLY A 191 -22.28 -10.72 -38.02
CA GLY A 191 -22.58 -11.89 -38.85
C GLY A 191 -22.87 -13.24 -38.20
N GLU A 192 -22.86 -13.44 -36.87
CA GLU A 192 -23.27 -14.74 -36.30
C GLU A 192 -24.46 -14.64 -35.35
N ARG A 193 -25.55 -15.29 -35.76
CA ARG A 193 -26.84 -15.38 -35.06
C ARG A 193 -26.67 -15.99 -33.65
N PRO A 194 -27.48 -15.57 -32.67
CA PRO A 194 -27.42 -16.10 -31.32
C PRO A 194 -28.02 -17.51 -31.29
N VAL A 195 -27.21 -18.52 -30.98
CA VAL A 195 -27.70 -19.83 -30.54
C VAL A 195 -27.49 -19.94 -29.05
N GLY A 196 -28.63 -20.09 -28.37
CA GLY A 196 -28.88 -20.55 -27.00
C GLY A 196 -27.71 -20.75 -26.04
N GLY A 197 -27.87 -20.17 -24.85
CA GLY A 197 -26.98 -20.36 -23.72
C GLY A 197 -26.62 -21.83 -23.48
N SER A 198 -25.34 -22.06 -23.21
CA SER A 198 -24.85 -23.35 -22.76
C SER A 198 -23.85 -23.13 -21.64
N ARG A 199 -24.24 -23.61 -20.46
CA ARG A 199 -23.36 -23.89 -19.33
C ARG A 199 -22.16 -24.69 -19.85
N VAL A 200 -20.95 -24.21 -19.58
CA VAL A 200 -19.72 -24.95 -19.88
C VAL A 200 -19.77 -26.28 -19.12
N ARG A 201 -20.02 -27.35 -19.87
CA ARG A 201 -19.90 -28.74 -19.48
C ARG A 201 -18.68 -29.30 -20.20
N ALA A 202 -17.93 -30.11 -19.49
CA ALA A 202 -16.70 -30.78 -19.89
C ALA A 202 -16.72 -31.46 -21.28
N GLY A 203 -15.55 -31.44 -21.94
CA GLY A 203 -15.08 -32.50 -22.85
C GLY A 203 -15.04 -32.16 -24.35
N GLY A 204 -13.86 -32.31 -24.96
CA GLY A 204 -13.73 -32.45 -26.42
C GLY A 204 -12.37 -32.05 -27.00
N HIS A 205 -11.60 -33.03 -27.47
CA HIS A 205 -10.18 -32.98 -27.85
C HIS A 205 -9.82 -32.22 -29.15
N GLY A 206 -8.63 -31.61 -29.11
CA GLY A 206 -7.73 -31.45 -30.25
C GLY A 206 -6.28 -31.49 -29.74
N ALA A 207 -5.53 -32.54 -30.08
CA ALA A 207 -4.14 -32.71 -29.67
C ALA A 207 -3.22 -31.67 -30.35
N PRO A 208 -2.29 -31.00 -29.64
CA PRO A 208 -1.24 -30.24 -30.29
C PRO A 208 -0.05 -31.16 -30.63
N ALA A 209 0.50 -30.96 -31.82
CA ALA A 209 1.68 -31.65 -32.30
C ALA A 209 2.93 -31.26 -31.48
N VAL A 210 3.83 -32.22 -31.36
CA VAL A 210 5.16 -32.13 -30.73
C VAL A 210 6.03 -31.06 -31.40
N GLY A 211 6.69 -30.22 -30.59
CA GLY A 211 8.02 -29.69 -30.94
C GLY A 211 8.16 -28.26 -31.44
N THR A 212 7.32 -27.31 -31.01
CA THR A 212 7.65 -25.87 -31.13
C THR A 212 7.66 -25.23 -29.75
N PRO A 213 8.65 -24.38 -29.40
CA PRO A 213 8.60 -23.61 -28.17
C PRO A 213 7.30 -22.84 -28.18
N SER A 214 6.42 -23.16 -27.22
CA SER A 214 5.13 -22.48 -27.09
C SER A 214 5.42 -20.99 -26.91
N SER A 215 4.85 -20.15 -27.78
CA SER A 215 4.90 -18.71 -27.60
C SER A 215 4.53 -18.37 -26.14
N PRO A 216 5.21 -17.37 -25.54
CA PRO A 216 4.93 -16.99 -24.17
C PRO A 216 3.43 -16.70 -24.00
N PRO A 217 2.85 -17.06 -22.84
CA PRO A 217 1.43 -16.88 -22.60
C PRO A 217 1.03 -15.41 -22.71
N ALA A 218 -0.22 -15.17 -23.14
CA ALA A 218 -0.78 -13.83 -23.24
C ALA A 218 -0.56 -13.04 -21.93
N GLY A 219 -0.03 -11.82 -22.06
CA GLY A 219 0.30 -10.93 -20.93
C GLY A 219 1.72 -11.05 -20.36
N TRP A 220 2.47 -12.12 -20.65
CA TRP A 220 3.89 -12.23 -20.25
C TRP A 220 4.75 -11.14 -20.90
N ASP A 221 4.63 -10.99 -22.22
CA ASP A 221 5.38 -10.00 -22.99
C ASP A 221 4.98 -8.57 -22.59
N ALA A 222 3.70 -8.35 -22.27
CA ALA A 222 3.20 -7.07 -21.77
C ALA A 222 3.86 -6.70 -20.44
N TRP A 223 3.96 -7.64 -19.49
CA TRP A 223 4.63 -7.42 -18.20
C TRP A 223 6.12 -7.17 -18.37
N THR A 224 6.79 -7.94 -19.23
CA THR A 224 8.21 -7.77 -19.52
C THR A 224 8.47 -6.38 -20.10
N LEU A 225 7.72 -5.98 -21.12
CA LEU A 225 7.81 -4.66 -21.75
C LEU A 225 7.52 -3.52 -20.78
N ALA A 226 6.48 -3.65 -19.95
CA ALA A 226 6.09 -2.62 -18.99
C ALA A 226 7.18 -2.39 -17.93
N VAL A 227 7.74 -3.48 -17.37
CA VAL A 227 8.82 -3.42 -16.39
C VAL A 227 10.08 -2.83 -17.04
N GLU A 228 10.47 -3.28 -18.23
CA GLU A 228 11.62 -2.73 -18.96
C GLU A 228 11.50 -1.23 -19.21
N ARG A 229 10.34 -0.74 -19.66
CA ARG A 229 10.09 0.69 -19.89
C ARG A 229 10.21 1.51 -18.60
N VAL A 230 9.64 1.02 -17.50
CA VAL A 230 9.73 1.66 -16.19
C VAL A 230 11.16 1.66 -15.64
N CYS A 231 11.91 0.58 -15.86
CA CYS A 231 13.31 0.50 -15.44
C CYS A 231 14.21 1.42 -16.27
N ALA A 232 13.89 1.63 -17.56
CA ALA A 232 14.61 2.53 -18.45
C ALA A 232 14.34 4.02 -18.16
N ASP A 233 13.12 4.37 -17.70
CA ASP A 233 12.74 5.74 -17.33
C ASP A 233 12.21 5.79 -15.89
N ARG A 234 13.14 5.68 -14.93
CA ARG A 234 12.82 5.64 -13.49
C ARG A 234 12.25 6.96 -12.97
N GLU A 235 12.51 8.07 -13.64
CA GLU A 235 12.04 9.40 -13.22
C GLU A 235 10.59 9.65 -13.69
N HIS A 236 10.24 9.20 -14.89
CA HIS A 236 8.90 9.39 -15.48
C HIS A 236 8.11 8.08 -15.60
N TRP A 237 8.34 7.15 -14.67
CA TRP A 237 7.73 5.82 -14.68
C TRP A 237 6.20 5.83 -14.74
N VAL A 238 5.54 6.82 -14.12
CA VAL A 238 4.08 6.97 -14.19
C VAL A 238 3.63 7.24 -15.63
N ASP A 239 4.33 8.12 -16.34
CA ASP A 239 4.08 8.41 -17.74
C ASP A 239 4.39 7.21 -18.63
N ALA A 240 5.46 6.47 -18.33
CA ALA A 240 5.82 5.26 -19.06
C ALA A 240 4.71 4.19 -19.03
N VAL A 241 4.07 3.98 -17.87
CA VAL A 241 2.94 3.04 -17.74
C VAL A 241 1.66 3.61 -18.35
N LEU A 242 1.36 4.89 -18.13
CA LEU A 242 0.18 5.53 -18.72
C LEU A 242 0.24 5.61 -20.26
N GLY A 243 1.45 5.58 -20.82
CA GLY A 243 1.72 5.54 -22.26
C GLY A 243 1.52 4.17 -22.92
N LEU A 244 1.36 3.09 -22.15
CA LEU A 244 0.92 1.79 -22.68
C LEU A 244 -0.48 1.91 -23.28
N SER A 245 -0.78 1.17 -24.33
CA SER A 245 -2.11 1.08 -24.95
C SER A 245 -3.14 0.44 -24.02
N ASP A 246 -4.44 0.65 -24.30
CA ASP A 246 -5.50 -0.01 -23.51
C ASP A 246 -5.48 -1.55 -23.63
N ALA A 247 -4.98 -2.07 -24.75
CA ALA A 247 -4.79 -3.50 -24.95
C ALA A 247 -3.63 -4.04 -24.10
N GLU A 248 -2.49 -3.34 -24.06
CA GLU A 248 -1.36 -3.73 -23.19
C GLU A 248 -1.76 -3.68 -21.71
N LEU A 249 -2.46 -2.62 -21.25
CA LEU A 249 -3.01 -2.55 -19.89
C LEU A 249 -4.07 -3.65 -19.64
N GLY A 250 -4.84 -3.98 -20.68
CA GLY A 250 -5.60 -5.21 -20.89
C GLY A 250 -4.89 -6.46 -20.38
N ASP A 251 -3.85 -6.80 -21.11
CA ASP A 251 -3.09 -8.02 -20.96
C ASP A 251 -2.37 -8.10 -19.62
N LEU A 252 -1.89 -6.96 -19.08
CA LEU A 252 -1.31 -6.90 -17.73
C LEU A 252 -2.31 -7.38 -16.66
N LEU A 253 -3.55 -6.89 -16.73
CA LEU A 253 -4.59 -7.23 -15.74
C LEU A 253 -5.07 -8.68 -15.88
N VAL A 254 -5.23 -9.16 -17.11
CA VAL A 254 -5.58 -10.57 -17.37
C VAL A 254 -4.50 -11.51 -16.83
N ALA A 255 -3.22 -11.16 -16.99
CA ALA A 255 -2.12 -11.99 -16.51
C ALA A 255 -2.10 -12.17 -14.99
N LEU A 256 -2.55 -11.17 -14.21
CA LEU A 256 -2.61 -11.26 -12.75
C LEU A 256 -3.78 -12.14 -12.24
N GLN A 257 -4.82 -12.34 -13.07
CA GLN A 257 -5.95 -13.21 -12.75
C GLN A 257 -5.62 -14.70 -12.90
N ASP A 258 -4.69 -15.05 -13.79
CA ASP A 258 -4.18 -16.43 -13.91
C ASP A 258 -3.23 -16.73 -12.75
N ASP A 259 -3.60 -17.68 -11.89
CA ASP A 259 -2.84 -18.02 -10.68
C ASP A 259 -1.42 -18.51 -10.98
N LEU A 260 -1.25 -19.32 -12.02
CA LEU A 260 0.06 -19.91 -12.35
C LEU A 260 0.96 -18.86 -13.01
N LEU A 261 0.40 -18.04 -13.89
CA LEU A 261 1.12 -16.93 -14.52
C LEU A 261 1.52 -15.87 -13.49
N ARG A 262 0.64 -15.53 -12.56
CA ARG A 262 0.95 -14.64 -11.43
C ARG A 262 2.10 -15.16 -10.58
N ASP A 263 2.09 -16.44 -10.23
CA ASP A 263 3.17 -17.07 -9.46
C ASP A 263 4.49 -17.05 -10.26
N ALA A 264 4.45 -17.34 -11.56
CA ALA A 264 5.62 -17.26 -12.44
C ALA A 264 6.16 -15.82 -12.56
N LEU A 265 5.30 -14.81 -12.66
CA LEU A 265 5.71 -13.39 -12.70
C LEU A 265 6.42 -12.97 -11.40
N LEU A 266 5.84 -13.30 -10.24
CA LEU A 266 6.48 -13.05 -8.94
C LEU A 266 7.85 -13.73 -8.86
N TYR A 267 7.96 -14.96 -9.35
CA TYR A 267 9.22 -15.68 -9.40
C TYR A 267 10.24 -15.08 -10.38
N ALA A 268 9.79 -14.59 -11.53
CA ALA A 268 10.63 -13.87 -12.49
C ALA A 268 11.20 -12.60 -11.85
N TRP A 269 10.41 -11.86 -11.08
CA TRP A 269 10.87 -10.64 -10.40
C TRP A 269 11.82 -10.94 -9.24
N LEU A 270 11.59 -12.01 -8.47
CA LEU A 270 12.51 -12.43 -7.41
C LEU A 270 13.86 -12.88 -7.97
N SER A 271 13.84 -13.71 -9.01
CA SER A 271 15.04 -14.31 -9.59
C SER A 271 15.76 -13.43 -10.61
N GLY A 272 15.08 -12.42 -11.16
CA GLY A 272 15.55 -11.64 -12.31
C GLY A 272 15.66 -12.45 -13.59
N SER A 273 15.07 -13.66 -13.65
CA SER A 273 15.23 -14.59 -14.77
C SER A 273 13.87 -14.98 -15.39
N PRO A 274 13.49 -14.33 -16.52
CA PRO A 274 12.30 -14.68 -17.27
C PRO A 274 12.29 -16.15 -17.73
N GLU A 275 13.44 -16.65 -18.17
CA GLU A 275 13.59 -18.03 -18.66
C GLU A 275 13.25 -19.07 -17.57
N ARG A 276 13.83 -18.90 -16.38
CA ARG A 276 13.55 -19.79 -15.23
C ARG A 276 12.08 -19.79 -14.85
N ALA A 277 11.45 -18.62 -14.87
CA ALA A 277 10.05 -18.49 -14.54
C ALA A 277 9.11 -19.07 -15.60
N LEU A 278 9.45 -18.98 -16.88
CA LEU A 278 8.72 -19.69 -17.95
C LEU A 278 8.86 -21.21 -17.80
N THR A 279 10.06 -21.72 -17.51
CA THR A 279 10.27 -23.15 -17.20
C THR A 279 9.46 -23.60 -15.98
N ALA A 280 9.44 -22.80 -14.90
CA ALA A 280 8.61 -23.09 -13.75
C ALA A 280 7.11 -23.12 -14.10
N LEU A 281 6.65 -22.18 -14.94
CA LEU A 281 5.26 -22.11 -15.40
C LEU A 281 4.85 -23.37 -16.18
N GLU A 282 5.72 -23.85 -17.07
CA GLU A 282 5.52 -25.11 -17.80
C GLU A 282 5.35 -26.28 -16.83
N GLY A 283 6.23 -26.40 -15.84
CA GLY A 283 6.15 -27.46 -14.83
C GLY A 283 4.90 -27.38 -13.95
N MET A 284 4.51 -26.17 -13.52
CA MET A 284 3.29 -25.96 -12.74
C MET A 284 2.03 -26.31 -13.54
N ARG A 285 1.97 -25.95 -14.83
CA ARG A 285 0.85 -26.30 -15.72
C ARG A 285 0.76 -27.81 -15.92
N ALA A 286 1.89 -28.47 -16.19
CA ALA A 286 1.94 -29.92 -16.33
C ALA A 286 1.46 -30.64 -15.06
N ALA A 287 1.86 -30.15 -13.87
CA ALA A 287 1.39 -30.69 -12.59
C ALA A 287 -0.12 -30.48 -12.39
N LEU A 288 -0.65 -29.29 -12.70
CA LEU A 288 -2.08 -28.99 -12.57
C LEU A 288 -2.93 -29.87 -13.49
N SER A 289 -2.55 -30.00 -14.77
CA SER A 289 -3.26 -30.87 -15.73
C SER A 289 -3.32 -32.33 -15.26
N ARG A 290 -2.26 -32.85 -14.63
CA ARG A 290 -2.26 -34.21 -14.07
C ARG A 290 -3.24 -34.36 -12.89
N LEU A 291 -3.36 -33.33 -12.07
CA LEU A 291 -4.29 -33.31 -10.93
C LEU A 291 -5.76 -33.20 -11.38
N THR A 292 -6.04 -32.52 -12.49
CA THR A 292 -7.41 -32.31 -12.99
C THR A 292 -7.89 -33.43 -13.91
N ASP A 293 -7.04 -33.90 -14.83
CA ASP A 293 -7.46 -34.80 -15.92
C ASP A 293 -7.10 -36.27 -15.66
N GLY A 294 -6.38 -36.54 -14.55
CA GLY A 294 -5.82 -37.85 -14.24
C GLY A 294 -4.56 -38.16 -15.04
N ALA A 295 -3.82 -39.22 -14.66
CA ALA A 295 -2.52 -39.56 -15.24
C ALA A 295 -2.54 -40.02 -16.72
N GLY A 296 -3.70 -39.97 -17.39
CA GLY A 296 -3.90 -40.52 -18.73
C GLY A 296 -3.75 -39.47 -19.82
N GLY A 297 -2.53 -39.23 -20.30
CA GLY A 297 -2.31 -38.68 -21.65
C GLY A 297 -1.35 -37.50 -21.79
N SER A 298 -0.90 -36.86 -20.71
CA SER A 298 0.14 -35.82 -20.80
C SER A 298 1.53 -36.46 -20.72
N ALA A 299 2.43 -36.08 -21.62
CA ALA A 299 3.84 -36.48 -21.54
C ALA A 299 4.42 -36.01 -20.20
N GLU A 300 5.25 -36.85 -19.57
CA GLU A 300 5.89 -36.50 -18.32
C GLU A 300 6.83 -35.31 -18.53
N PRO A 301 6.66 -34.19 -17.79
CA PRO A 301 7.58 -33.07 -17.89
C PRO A 301 8.99 -33.54 -17.50
N GLU A 302 9.99 -33.00 -18.18
CA GLU A 302 11.38 -33.34 -17.89
C GLU A 302 11.73 -32.98 -16.44
N ALA A 303 12.59 -33.78 -15.81
CA ALA A 303 13.06 -33.54 -14.43
C ALA A 303 13.47 -32.07 -14.13
N PRO A 304 14.25 -31.37 -14.98
CA PRO A 304 14.60 -29.97 -14.72
C PRO A 304 13.40 -29.02 -14.68
N VAL A 305 12.35 -29.30 -15.45
CA VAL A 305 11.11 -28.49 -15.50
C VAL A 305 10.33 -28.63 -14.19
N VAL A 306 10.27 -29.85 -13.65
CA VAL A 306 9.63 -30.13 -12.35
C VAL A 306 10.42 -29.50 -11.20
N GLU A 307 11.75 -29.61 -11.23
CA GLU A 307 12.60 -28.97 -10.22
C GLU A 307 12.42 -27.46 -10.18
N GLU A 308 12.37 -26.79 -11.34
CA GLU A 308 12.20 -25.34 -11.38
C GLU A 308 10.80 -24.91 -10.89
N ALA A 309 9.76 -25.68 -11.19
CA ALA A 309 8.43 -25.45 -10.64
C ALA A 309 8.41 -25.56 -9.11
N LEU A 310 9.12 -26.53 -8.53
CA LEU A 310 9.28 -26.65 -7.08
C LEU A 310 10.06 -25.48 -6.49
N ARG A 311 11.15 -25.05 -7.13
CA ARG A 311 11.91 -23.85 -6.70
C ARG A 311 11.06 -22.60 -6.71
N CYS A 312 10.21 -22.42 -7.72
CA CYS A 312 9.24 -21.33 -7.79
C CYS A 312 8.30 -21.37 -6.58
N LEU A 313 7.67 -22.51 -6.29
CA LEU A 313 6.75 -22.64 -5.16
C LEU A 313 7.45 -22.40 -3.81
N CYS A 314 8.65 -22.94 -3.60
CA CYS A 314 9.47 -22.69 -2.41
C CYS A 314 9.81 -21.20 -2.24
N ALA A 315 10.23 -20.54 -3.33
CA ALA A 315 10.56 -19.11 -3.30
C ALA A 315 9.35 -18.25 -2.93
N LEU A 316 8.17 -18.56 -3.48
CA LEU A 316 6.92 -17.86 -3.16
C LEU A 316 6.40 -18.18 -1.76
N SER A 317 6.77 -19.33 -1.20
CA SER A 317 6.60 -19.66 0.22
C SER A 317 7.77 -19.17 1.08
N GLY A 318 8.56 -18.22 0.59
CA GLY A 318 9.60 -17.48 1.32
C GLY A 318 10.86 -18.25 1.65
N GLU A 319 10.99 -19.46 1.11
CA GLU A 319 12.24 -20.23 1.11
C GLU A 319 13.07 -19.78 -0.11
N TRP A 320 13.62 -18.56 -0.02
CA TRP A 320 14.45 -17.96 -1.06
C TRP A 320 15.88 -17.74 -0.56
N ASP A 321 16.81 -18.43 -1.21
CA ASP A 321 18.25 -18.40 -0.93
C ASP A 321 18.93 -17.30 -1.76
N GLY A 322 18.68 -16.03 -1.42
CA GLY A 322 19.41 -14.90 -2.01
C GLY A 322 18.68 -13.56 -1.87
N PRO A 323 19.36 -12.43 -2.16
CA PRO A 323 18.66 -11.17 -2.33
C PRO A 323 17.75 -11.23 -3.57
N PRO A 324 16.57 -10.59 -3.55
CA PRO A 324 15.74 -10.43 -4.74
C PRO A 324 16.47 -9.64 -5.84
N HIS A 325 16.07 -9.85 -7.09
CA HIS A 325 16.47 -8.96 -8.19
C HIS A 325 15.70 -7.63 -8.09
N TRP A 326 16.24 -6.71 -7.29
CA TRP A 326 15.56 -5.46 -6.89
C TRP A 326 15.08 -4.61 -8.06
N ASP A 327 15.81 -4.55 -9.17
CA ASP A 327 15.38 -3.77 -10.34
C ASP A 327 14.06 -4.29 -10.93
N SER A 328 13.88 -5.62 -10.97
CA SER A 328 12.63 -6.22 -11.45
C SER A 328 11.50 -6.05 -10.43
N VAL A 329 11.80 -6.20 -9.15
CA VAL A 329 10.84 -6.00 -8.06
C VAL A 329 10.33 -4.55 -8.03
N ASP A 330 11.23 -3.57 -8.12
CA ASP A 330 10.88 -2.14 -8.13
C ASP A 330 10.15 -1.74 -9.40
N GLY A 331 10.55 -2.28 -10.56
CA GLY A 331 9.85 -2.06 -11.82
C GLY A 331 8.41 -2.59 -11.77
N ALA A 332 8.22 -3.83 -11.31
CA ALA A 332 6.89 -4.43 -11.16
C ALA A 332 6.03 -3.66 -10.14
N HIS A 333 6.61 -3.28 -8.99
CA HIS A 333 5.94 -2.47 -7.98
C HIS A 333 5.37 -1.16 -8.57
N ARG A 334 6.18 -0.42 -9.33
CA ARG A 334 5.75 0.83 -9.99
C ARG A 334 4.61 0.60 -10.98
N VAL A 335 4.69 -0.44 -11.83
CA VAL A 335 3.60 -0.79 -12.75
C VAL A 335 2.31 -1.05 -11.96
N LEU A 336 2.39 -1.85 -10.90
CA LEU A 336 1.24 -2.19 -10.06
C LEU A 336 0.64 -0.98 -9.34
N GLN A 337 1.45 -0.01 -8.89
CA GLN A 337 0.95 1.23 -8.28
C GLN A 337 0.08 2.05 -9.25
N VAL A 338 0.43 2.07 -10.54
CA VAL A 338 -0.41 2.72 -11.57
C VAL A 338 -1.69 1.94 -11.78
N LEU A 339 -1.61 0.61 -11.91
CA LEU A 339 -2.78 -0.24 -12.10
C LEU A 339 -3.78 -0.14 -10.93
N ASP A 340 -3.28 -0.11 -9.69
CA ASP A 340 -4.09 0.12 -8.48
C ASP A 340 -4.82 1.47 -8.55
N GLY A 341 -4.09 2.54 -8.85
CA GLY A 341 -4.69 3.88 -9.01
C GLY A 341 -5.74 3.96 -10.11
N LEU A 342 -5.50 3.34 -11.27
CA LEU A 342 -6.46 3.29 -12.39
C LEU A 342 -7.78 2.61 -11.99
N LEU A 343 -7.68 1.42 -11.39
CA LEU A 343 -8.84 0.61 -11.03
C LEU A 343 -9.59 1.20 -9.82
N TRP A 344 -8.87 1.71 -8.82
CA TRP A 344 -9.45 2.39 -7.66
C TRP A 344 -10.33 3.57 -8.07
N HIS A 345 -9.79 4.48 -8.87
CA HIS A 345 -10.51 5.68 -9.29
C HIS A 345 -11.67 5.34 -10.24
N ALA A 346 -11.51 4.35 -11.12
CA ALA A 346 -12.57 3.92 -12.02
C ALA A 346 -13.77 3.35 -11.24
N ARG A 347 -13.53 2.52 -10.22
CA ARG A 347 -14.58 1.99 -9.33
C ARG A 347 -15.36 3.09 -8.60
N HIS A 348 -14.66 4.13 -8.13
CA HIS A 348 -15.28 5.19 -7.32
C HIS A 348 -15.93 6.31 -8.15
N ALA A 349 -15.59 6.43 -9.44
CA ALA A 349 -16.23 7.36 -10.37
C ALA A 349 -17.71 7.01 -10.65
N ASP A 350 -18.04 5.71 -10.73
CA ASP A 350 -19.41 5.23 -10.97
C ASP A 350 -20.34 5.41 -9.75
N ALA A 351 -19.79 5.61 -8.55
CA ALA A 351 -20.55 5.86 -7.34
C ALA A 351 -21.11 7.31 -7.22
N HIS A 352 -20.58 8.28 -7.99
CA HIS A 352 -20.97 9.70 -7.91
C HIS A 352 -21.35 10.35 -9.26
N PRO A 353 -22.34 9.83 -10.02
CA PRO A 353 -22.77 10.46 -11.26
C PRO A 353 -23.51 11.81 -11.07
N ALA A 354 -23.95 12.14 -9.85
CA ALA A 354 -24.91 13.23 -9.62
C ALA A 354 -24.31 14.66 -9.55
N GLN A 355 -23.00 14.84 -9.33
CA GLN A 355 -22.43 16.19 -9.16
C GLN A 355 -21.88 16.84 -10.44
N ARG A 356 -21.66 16.08 -11.52
CA ARG A 356 -21.07 16.62 -12.76
C ARG A 356 -22.07 17.23 -13.75
N ARG A 357 -23.39 17.08 -13.55
CA ARG A 357 -24.42 17.65 -14.46
C ARG A 357 -25.06 18.97 -13.99
N GLY A 358 -24.60 19.57 -12.90
CA GLY A 358 -25.23 20.74 -12.26
C GLY A 358 -24.60 22.11 -12.54
N ARG A 359 -23.73 22.27 -13.55
CA ARG A 359 -23.18 23.58 -13.94
C ARG A 359 -23.43 23.86 -15.43
N GLY A 360 -24.65 24.28 -15.74
CA GLY A 360 -24.99 24.85 -17.04
C GLY A 360 -26.47 25.23 -17.10
N SER A 361 -26.75 26.51 -17.38
CA SER A 361 -28.07 27.18 -17.43
C SER A 361 -28.62 27.56 -16.05
N GLY A 362 -29.02 28.79 -15.72
CA GLY A 362 -29.40 29.96 -16.49
C GLY A 362 -30.44 30.72 -15.66
N HIS A 363 -30.31 32.05 -15.58
CA HIS A 363 -31.10 33.00 -14.77
C HIS A 363 -32.65 32.89 -14.80
N ARG A 364 -33.26 33.37 -13.68
CA ARG A 364 -34.67 33.81 -13.39
C ARG A 364 -35.48 32.83 -12.54
N GLY A 365 -36.19 33.21 -11.47
CA GLY A 365 -36.44 34.51 -10.85
C GLY A 365 -37.11 34.32 -9.48
N MET A 366 -37.34 35.43 -8.79
CA MET A 366 -37.79 35.63 -7.41
C MET A 366 -39.02 34.79 -6.97
N SER A 367 -39.06 34.35 -5.70
CA SER A 367 -39.96 34.89 -4.64
C SER A 367 -40.31 33.89 -3.52
N ALA A 368 -40.01 34.34 -2.28
CA ALA A 368 -40.74 34.21 -1.01
C ALA A 368 -41.15 32.86 -0.36
N ALA A 369 -40.60 32.73 0.87
CA ALA A 369 -41.24 32.39 2.15
C ALA A 369 -41.10 30.95 2.73
N PRO A 370 -41.03 30.84 4.08
CA PRO A 370 -40.38 29.73 4.78
C PRO A 370 -41.39 28.72 5.33
N GLY A 371 -40.99 27.44 5.35
CA GLY A 371 -41.76 26.37 5.99
C GLY A 371 -40.80 25.29 6.45
N GLY A 372 -40.75 25.08 7.77
CA GLY A 372 -39.86 24.12 8.41
C GLY A 372 -40.20 22.66 8.08
N ALA A 373 -39.16 21.83 8.10
CA ALA A 373 -39.27 20.42 8.46
C ALA A 373 -37.88 19.96 8.89
N THR A 374 -37.73 19.76 10.20
CA THR A 374 -36.70 18.94 10.82
C THR A 374 -36.78 17.53 10.24
N GLY A 375 -35.86 17.20 9.35
CA GLY A 375 -35.66 15.86 8.81
C GLY A 375 -34.25 15.39 9.09
N THR A 376 -34.11 14.54 10.10
CA THR A 376 -32.88 13.84 10.49
C THR A 376 -32.39 12.97 9.33
N ASN A 377 -31.51 13.51 8.50
CA ASN A 377 -30.84 12.76 7.45
C ASN A 377 -29.62 12.03 8.05
N ARG A 378 -29.88 10.99 8.85
CA ARG A 378 -28.85 9.98 9.14
C ARG A 378 -28.57 9.28 7.83
N GLY A 379 -27.37 9.49 7.30
CA GLY A 379 -26.87 8.85 6.10
C GLY A 379 -27.01 7.34 6.20
N ALA A 380 -28.00 6.81 5.50
CA ALA A 380 -28.06 5.41 5.17
C ALA A 380 -26.94 5.13 4.17
N VAL A 381 -25.76 4.76 4.68
CA VAL A 381 -24.77 4.01 3.91
C VAL A 381 -25.48 2.77 3.41
N ARG A 382 -25.87 2.79 2.13
CA ARG A 382 -26.48 1.66 1.45
C ARG A 382 -25.41 0.56 1.41
N ARG A 383 -25.49 -0.42 2.32
CA ARG A 383 -24.71 -1.66 2.23
C ARG A 383 -24.95 -2.22 0.83
N ALA A 384 -23.88 -2.36 0.05
CA ALA A 384 -23.91 -3.07 -1.21
C ALA A 384 -24.37 -4.52 -0.97
N ASP A 385 -25.24 -5.03 -1.83
CA ASP A 385 -25.61 -6.44 -1.81
C ASP A 385 -24.36 -7.31 -1.98
N PRO A 386 -24.14 -8.35 -1.15
CA PRO A 386 -22.93 -9.19 -1.16
C PRO A 386 -22.88 -10.19 -2.35
N GLY A 387 -23.51 -9.88 -3.49
CA GLY A 387 -23.90 -10.87 -4.49
C GLY A 387 -23.17 -10.87 -5.84
N THR A 388 -22.57 -9.76 -6.29
CA THR A 388 -21.93 -9.72 -7.62
C THR A 388 -20.74 -8.77 -7.61
N ALA A 389 -19.54 -9.29 -7.35
CA ALA A 389 -18.31 -8.56 -7.64
C ALA A 389 -18.27 -8.23 -9.14
N THR A 390 -17.94 -6.99 -9.48
CA THR A 390 -17.72 -6.60 -10.88
C THR A 390 -16.37 -7.13 -11.37
N ASP A 391 -16.18 -7.27 -12.69
CA ASP A 391 -14.87 -7.67 -13.24
C ASP A 391 -13.74 -6.75 -12.77
N ALA A 392 -14.03 -5.44 -12.61
CA ALA A 392 -13.10 -4.46 -12.06
C ALA A 392 -12.72 -4.74 -10.59
N ASP A 393 -13.64 -5.26 -9.78
CA ASP A 393 -13.36 -5.64 -8.39
C ASP A 393 -12.42 -6.85 -8.31
N VAL A 394 -12.60 -7.81 -9.23
CA VAL A 394 -11.72 -8.99 -9.34
C VAL A 394 -10.31 -8.57 -9.77
N GLU A 395 -10.21 -7.70 -10.78
CA GLU A 395 -8.94 -7.13 -11.25
C GLU A 395 -8.21 -6.36 -10.17
N LEU A 396 -8.90 -5.47 -9.47
CA LEU A 396 -8.31 -4.67 -8.40
C LEU A 396 -7.83 -5.57 -7.25
N SER A 397 -8.61 -6.61 -6.92
CA SER A 397 -8.21 -7.58 -5.90
C SER A 397 -6.94 -8.35 -6.28
N ALA A 398 -6.77 -8.71 -7.56
CA ALA A 398 -5.55 -9.36 -8.04
C ALA A 398 -4.34 -8.41 -7.96
N VAL A 399 -4.50 -7.14 -8.38
CA VAL A 399 -3.44 -6.11 -8.30
C VAL A 399 -3.03 -5.88 -6.84
N VAL A 400 -3.97 -5.66 -5.93
CA VAL A 400 -3.70 -5.41 -4.51
C VAL A 400 -3.02 -6.61 -3.86
N ALA A 401 -3.42 -7.83 -4.20
CA ALA A 401 -2.77 -9.04 -3.69
C ALA A 401 -1.30 -9.11 -4.11
N VAL A 402 -1.00 -8.85 -5.39
CA VAL A 402 0.39 -8.87 -5.88
C VAL A 402 1.21 -7.72 -5.29
N LEU A 403 0.63 -6.51 -5.15
CA LEU A 403 1.27 -5.42 -4.41
C LEU A 403 1.64 -5.84 -3.00
N ALA A 404 0.70 -6.41 -2.23
CA ALA A 404 0.97 -6.88 -0.88
C ALA A 404 2.10 -7.94 -0.84
N GLN A 405 2.16 -8.84 -1.81
CA GLN A 405 3.25 -9.82 -1.91
C GLN A 405 4.61 -9.16 -2.18
N ILE A 406 4.68 -8.14 -3.02
CA ILE A 406 5.90 -7.37 -3.27
C ILE A 406 6.30 -6.57 -2.03
N GLU A 407 5.35 -5.94 -1.35
CA GLU A 407 5.59 -5.23 -0.09
C GLU A 407 6.24 -6.13 0.96
N GLN A 408 5.81 -7.39 1.02
CA GLN A 408 6.46 -8.39 1.86
C GLN A 408 7.92 -8.66 1.45
N TYR A 409 8.22 -8.80 0.16
CA TYR A 409 9.61 -8.98 -0.32
C TYR A 409 10.50 -7.81 0.06
N ARG A 410 9.93 -6.61 0.12
CA ARG A 410 10.58 -5.36 0.56
C ARG A 410 10.67 -5.23 2.08
N GLY A 411 10.31 -6.28 2.84
CA GLY A 411 10.29 -6.26 4.30
C GLY A 411 9.02 -5.66 4.91
N ARG A 412 8.19 -4.94 4.13
CA ARG A 412 7.01 -4.18 4.57
C ARG A 412 5.77 -5.05 4.80
N ALA A 413 5.89 -6.07 5.63
CA ALA A 413 4.79 -6.99 5.94
C ALA A 413 3.56 -6.30 6.54
N ARG A 414 3.73 -5.21 7.30
CA ARG A 414 2.60 -4.42 7.84
C ARG A 414 1.81 -3.70 6.75
N THR A 415 2.49 -3.07 5.79
CA THR A 415 1.85 -2.46 4.62
C THR A 415 1.13 -3.52 3.79
N ALA A 416 1.74 -4.68 3.58
CA ALA A 416 1.10 -5.81 2.90
C ALA A 416 -0.22 -6.23 3.56
N VAL A 417 -0.25 -6.38 4.89
CA VAL A 417 -1.46 -6.71 5.64
C VAL A 417 -2.51 -5.59 5.54
N ARG A 418 -2.09 -4.33 5.62
CA ARG A 418 -2.99 -3.18 5.53
C ARG A 418 -3.65 -3.07 4.16
N LEU A 419 -2.89 -3.18 3.08
CA LEU A 419 -3.40 -3.20 1.70
C LEU A 419 -4.49 -4.25 1.51
N LEU A 420 -4.27 -5.47 2.03
CA LEU A 420 -5.28 -6.53 1.96
C LEU A 420 -6.52 -6.21 2.81
N THR A 421 -6.33 -5.64 4.01
CA THR A 421 -7.44 -5.33 4.93
C THR A 421 -8.32 -4.19 4.42
N GLU A 422 -7.72 -3.11 3.92
CA GLU A 422 -8.42 -1.95 3.36
C GLU A 422 -9.28 -2.34 2.15
N HIS A 423 -8.79 -3.26 1.30
CA HIS A 423 -9.47 -3.63 0.06
C HIS A 423 -10.57 -4.69 0.25
N LEU A 424 -10.43 -5.57 1.24
CA LEU A 424 -11.39 -6.66 1.47
C LEU A 424 -12.53 -6.27 2.40
N GLY A 425 -12.35 -5.33 3.32
CA GLY A 425 -13.25 -5.23 4.48
C GLY A 425 -13.39 -6.58 5.21
N ASP A 426 -14.52 -6.80 5.90
CA ASP A 426 -14.85 -8.07 6.57
C ASP A 426 -15.27 -9.21 5.59
N VAL A 427 -14.95 -9.12 4.30
CA VAL A 427 -15.40 -10.13 3.32
C VAL A 427 -14.69 -11.46 3.59
N GLU A 428 -15.49 -12.49 3.88
CA GLU A 428 -15.03 -13.86 4.04
C GLU A 428 -14.35 -14.34 2.74
N VAL A 429 -13.06 -14.65 2.85
CA VAL A 429 -12.32 -15.30 1.77
C VAL A 429 -12.92 -16.71 1.60
N PRO A 430 -13.32 -17.12 0.38
CA PRO A 430 -13.88 -18.44 0.16
C PRO A 430 -12.96 -19.53 0.71
N GLU A 431 -13.48 -20.42 1.57
CA GLU A 431 -12.71 -21.51 2.19
C GLU A 431 -12.16 -22.53 1.19
N ARG A 432 -12.66 -22.53 -0.06
CA ARG A 432 -12.26 -23.45 -1.13
C ARG A 432 -12.04 -22.73 -2.45
N GLY A 433 -10.84 -22.90 -3.01
CA GLY A 433 -10.41 -22.31 -4.29
C GLY A 433 -9.12 -21.49 -4.15
N ARG A 434 -8.40 -21.32 -5.27
CA ARG A 434 -7.33 -20.31 -5.36
C ARG A 434 -7.96 -18.96 -5.67
N CYS A 435 -7.53 -17.94 -4.94
CA CYS A 435 -7.81 -16.55 -5.26
C CYS A 435 -6.59 -15.73 -4.81
N ALA A 436 -6.21 -14.72 -5.58
CA ALA A 436 -4.97 -13.98 -5.39
C ALA A 436 -4.78 -13.50 -3.94
N VAL A 437 -5.83 -12.91 -3.38
CA VAL A 437 -5.87 -12.44 -1.99
C VAL A 437 -5.70 -13.57 -0.98
N GLY A 438 -6.43 -14.68 -1.15
CA GLY A 438 -6.38 -15.82 -0.23
C GLY A 438 -5.01 -16.48 -0.22
N ASP A 439 -4.38 -16.59 -1.39
CA ASP A 439 -3.02 -17.11 -1.54
C ASP A 439 -1.99 -16.24 -0.81
N VAL A 440 -2.01 -14.92 -1.06
CA VAL A 440 -1.07 -13.98 -0.44
C VAL A 440 -1.30 -13.87 1.07
N ARG A 441 -2.56 -13.85 1.53
CA ARG A 441 -2.87 -13.86 2.97
C ARG A 441 -2.34 -15.11 3.67
N ARG A 442 -2.50 -16.29 3.04
CA ARG A 442 -1.93 -17.55 3.56
C ARG A 442 -0.40 -17.48 3.64
N ARG A 443 0.25 -16.93 2.60
CA ARG A 443 1.70 -16.71 2.58
C ARG A 443 2.13 -15.77 3.71
N LEU A 444 1.51 -14.60 3.85
CA LEU A 444 1.80 -13.64 4.92
C LEU A 444 1.66 -14.21 6.34
N LEU A 445 0.71 -15.12 6.56
CA LEU A 445 0.53 -15.80 7.85
C LEU A 445 1.58 -16.90 8.13
N ALA A 446 2.08 -17.54 7.08
CA ALA A 446 3.03 -18.65 7.19
C ALA A 446 4.50 -18.20 7.22
N LEU A 447 4.78 -16.99 6.72
CA LEU A 447 6.13 -16.50 6.46
C LEU A 447 6.72 -15.74 7.65
N GLN A 448 7.94 -16.11 8.06
CA GLN A 448 8.77 -15.24 8.91
C GLN A 448 9.34 -14.08 8.09
N VAL A 449 9.68 -12.96 8.76
CA VAL A 449 10.33 -11.81 8.11
C VAL A 449 11.59 -12.30 7.39
N PRO A 450 11.83 -11.92 6.11
CA PRO A 450 12.97 -12.44 5.37
C PRO A 450 14.31 -12.20 6.10
N TRP A 451 15.20 -13.18 6.05
CA TRP A 451 16.43 -13.19 6.86
C TRP A 451 17.43 -12.08 6.52
N TRP A 452 17.33 -11.45 5.35
CA TRP A 452 18.10 -10.26 4.97
C TRP A 452 17.62 -8.97 5.67
N CYS A 453 16.68 -9.08 6.62
CA CYS A 453 16.10 -7.99 7.38
C CYS A 453 16.39 -8.06 8.91
N ALA A 454 17.54 -8.60 9.37
CA ALA A 454 17.83 -8.68 10.82
C ALA A 454 19.34 -8.63 11.20
N ASP A 455 19.76 -7.65 12.04
CA ASP A 455 20.94 -7.76 12.93
C ASP A 455 20.61 -7.20 14.35
N PRO A 456 20.76 -7.99 15.43
CA PRO A 456 20.26 -7.71 16.78
C PRO A 456 21.26 -7.06 17.79
N ARG A 457 22.06 -6.03 17.43
CA ARG A 457 23.24 -5.66 18.26
C ARG A 457 23.28 -4.33 19.04
N THR A 458 22.26 -3.47 19.11
CA THR A 458 22.46 -2.16 19.76
C THR A 458 21.28 -1.60 20.57
N SER A 459 21.49 -1.47 21.89
CA SER A 459 20.48 -1.15 22.93
C SER A 459 20.45 0.33 23.42
N TRP A 460 19.34 0.70 24.09
CA TRP A 460 18.77 2.01 24.53
C TRP A 460 19.48 2.83 25.66
N PRO A 461 19.38 4.19 25.70
CA PRO A 461 19.76 5.06 26.84
C PRO A 461 18.58 5.79 27.54
N GLY A 462 18.76 6.14 28.83
CA GLY A 462 17.69 6.60 29.73
C GLY A 462 17.29 8.09 29.72
N ARG A 463 16.36 8.43 30.63
CA ARG A 463 15.58 9.69 30.78
C ARG A 463 16.35 11.03 30.69
N HIS A 464 17.64 11.05 31.02
CA HIS A 464 18.46 12.28 31.06
C HIS A 464 18.74 12.87 29.67
N ALA A 465 18.63 12.08 28.60
CA ALA A 465 18.84 12.56 27.24
C ALA A 465 17.71 13.47 26.69
N TRP A 466 16.59 13.58 27.41
CA TRP A 466 15.35 14.16 26.89
C TRP A 466 14.87 15.43 27.61
N VAL A 467 15.52 15.83 28.71
CA VAL A 467 15.09 16.95 29.55
C VAL A 467 15.50 18.29 28.91
N ARG A 468 14.59 19.28 28.89
CA ARG A 468 14.91 20.66 28.47
C ARG A 468 15.99 21.26 29.40
N GLY A 469 17.05 21.83 28.83
CA GLY A 469 18.04 22.63 29.57
C GLY A 469 19.15 21.87 30.29
N ALA A 470 19.52 20.65 29.87
CA ALA A 470 20.77 20.04 30.30
C ALA A 470 21.91 20.52 29.38
N ASP A 471 22.53 21.64 29.75
CA ASP A 471 23.81 22.06 29.18
C ASP A 471 24.90 21.03 29.48
N ASP A 472 25.59 20.59 28.41
CA ASP A 472 27.06 20.53 28.33
C ASP A 472 27.50 20.78 26.88
#